data_AF-A0A926WLR6-F1
#
_entry.id   AF-A0A926WLR6-F1
#
_cell.length_a   1.000
_cell.length_b   1.000
_cell.length_c   1.000
_cell.angle_alpha   90.00
_cell.angle_beta   90.00
_cell.angle_gamma   90.00
#
_symmetry.space_group_name_H-M   'P 1'
#
loop_
_entity.id
_entity.type
_entity.pdbx_description
1 polymer ?
#
loop_
_entity_poly.entity_id
_entity_poly.type
_entity_poly.pdbx_seq_one_letter_code
_entity_poly.pdbx_strand_id
1 'polypeptide(L)'
;MLNKVATRIQSRLSRKGLKVVLGEIKEQCIKTFLDIDNPTKVEINAVTDYFMNNATKLTVITEKIEAVTINEAATEQETLTNNNSDEIEPETTTNPSTIEELSEFYTHPALFTPKTENEEIPQSSELATTTKNELVSSTAQNMGIALDTSEISLIAENINDSTDTLEQDIDAIKAAIMAFVEHKAMISQQKINNLITEVREVVNEKNTENSQLLTDGLKSINNDIQEANKQFKSNVKKALAAFTIPTSKAG
;
A
#
# COMPACT_ATOMS: atom_id res chain seq x y z
N MET A 1 -25.05 4.37 13.28
CA MET A 1 -24.43 3.06 13.63
C MET A 1 -22.99 3.17 14.15
N LEU A 2 -22.23 4.16 13.66
CA LEU A 2 -20.85 4.57 14.02
C LEU A 2 -20.04 3.64 14.94
N ASN A 3 -20.33 3.56 16.25
CA ASN A 3 -19.55 2.77 17.22
C ASN A 3 -19.29 1.32 16.76
N LYS A 4 -20.28 0.63 16.17
CA LYS A 4 -20.13 -0.76 15.67
C LYS A 4 -19.19 -0.86 14.47
N VAL A 5 -19.09 0.20 13.68
CA VAL A 5 -18.28 0.28 12.46
C VAL A 5 -16.85 0.66 12.83
N ALA A 6 -16.68 1.64 13.73
CA ALA A 6 -15.39 1.99 14.31
C ALA A 6 -14.71 0.79 15.00
N THR A 7 -15.42 -0.01 15.80
CA THR A 7 -14.85 -1.24 16.40
C THR A 7 -14.51 -2.31 15.36
N ARG A 8 -15.26 -2.39 14.25
CA ARG A 8 -14.95 -3.30 13.12
C ARG A 8 -13.68 -2.87 12.38
N ILE A 9 -13.48 -1.57 12.20
CA ILE A 9 -12.26 -1.00 11.61
C ILE A 9 -11.08 -1.20 12.56
N GLN A 10 -11.23 -0.88 13.85
CA GLN A 10 -10.19 -1.13 14.87
C GLN A 10 -9.77 -2.61 14.93
N SER A 11 -10.73 -3.54 14.83
CA SER A 11 -10.47 -4.99 14.72
C SER A 11 -9.74 -5.39 13.43
N ARG A 12 -9.90 -4.65 12.32
CA ARG A 12 -9.16 -4.87 11.08
C ARG A 12 -7.75 -4.32 11.17
N LEU A 13 -7.59 -3.07 11.63
CA LEU A 13 -6.28 -2.42 11.85
C LEU A 13 -5.41 -3.24 12.82
N SER A 14 -5.97 -3.65 13.96
CA SER A 14 -5.24 -4.48 14.94
C SER A 14 -4.86 -5.87 14.41
N ARG A 15 -5.55 -6.39 13.38
CA ARG A 15 -5.15 -7.62 12.68
C ARG A 15 -4.11 -7.38 11.58
N LYS A 16 -4.02 -6.16 11.04
CA LYS A 16 -2.92 -5.70 10.19
C LYS A 16 -1.69 -5.20 10.99
N GLY A 17 -1.74 -5.28 12.33
CA GLY A 17 -0.64 -4.91 13.24
C GLY A 17 -0.75 -3.51 13.85
N LEU A 18 -1.68 -2.67 13.39
CA LEU A 18 -1.79 -1.28 13.82
C LEU A 18 -2.81 -1.09 14.96
N LYS A 19 -2.39 -0.46 16.06
CA LYS A 19 -3.28 -0.05 17.17
C LYS A 19 -3.60 1.44 17.05
N VAL A 20 -4.87 1.75 16.83
CA VAL A 20 -5.42 3.12 16.71
C VAL A 20 -6.51 3.31 17.76
N VAL A 21 -6.65 4.53 18.31
CA VAL A 21 -7.63 4.84 19.34
C VAL A 21 -9.03 4.92 18.72
N LEU A 22 -10.05 4.45 19.45
CA LEU A 22 -11.43 4.43 18.96
C LEU A 22 -12.02 5.85 18.75
N GLY A 23 -11.39 6.91 19.25
CA GLY A 23 -11.77 8.30 18.98
C GLY A 23 -11.44 8.70 17.54
N GLU A 24 -10.16 8.64 17.20
CA GLU A 24 -9.59 8.94 15.88
C GLU A 24 -10.35 8.20 14.75
N ILE A 25 -10.64 6.91 14.96
CA ILE A 25 -11.40 6.10 13.98
C ILE A 25 -12.82 6.65 13.78
N LYS A 26 -13.50 7.14 14.83
CA LYS A 26 -14.84 7.73 14.70
C LYS A 26 -14.80 9.06 13.97
N GLU A 27 -13.81 9.90 14.26
CA GLU A 27 -13.63 11.19 13.58
C GLU A 27 -13.37 10.98 12.09
N GLN A 28 -12.47 10.06 11.73
CA GLN A 28 -12.24 9.73 10.32
C GLN A 28 -13.47 9.08 9.66
N CYS A 29 -14.23 8.22 10.37
CA CYS A 29 -15.52 7.74 9.87
C CYS A 29 -16.52 8.88 9.63
N ILE A 30 -16.62 9.88 10.51
CA ILE A 30 -17.51 11.05 10.32
C ILE A 30 -17.04 11.91 9.14
N LYS A 31 -15.73 12.07 8.94
CA LYS A 31 -15.16 12.79 7.77
C LYS A 31 -15.31 12.02 6.45
N THR A 32 -15.45 10.69 6.48
CA THR A 32 -15.39 9.83 5.26
C THR A 32 -16.74 9.23 4.84
N PHE A 33 -17.70 9.06 5.76
CA PHE A 33 -18.97 8.36 5.47
C PHE A 33 -20.07 9.34 5.07
N LEU A 34 -20.72 9.09 3.94
CA LEU A 34 -21.91 9.85 3.51
C LEU A 34 -23.17 9.41 4.30
N ASP A 35 -23.24 8.14 4.70
CA ASP A 35 -24.27 7.60 5.60
C ASP A 35 -23.62 6.83 6.76
N ILE A 36 -23.77 7.37 7.98
CA ILE A 36 -23.22 6.81 9.23
C ILE A 36 -24.03 5.60 9.76
N ASP A 37 -25.22 5.36 9.23
CA ASP A 37 -26.10 4.23 9.56
C ASP A 37 -26.09 3.11 8.52
N ASN A 38 -25.69 3.37 7.28
CA ASN A 38 -25.42 2.33 6.27
C ASN A 38 -24.12 2.53 5.45
N PRO A 39 -22.92 2.54 6.10
CA PRO A 39 -21.66 2.77 5.39
C PRO A 39 -21.25 1.59 4.49
N THR A 40 -20.82 1.94 3.28
CA THR A 40 -20.44 1.04 2.20
C THR A 40 -19.12 0.31 2.50
N LYS A 41 -18.93 -0.90 1.94
CA LYS A 41 -17.65 -1.62 2.00
C LYS A 41 -16.46 -0.75 1.54
N VAL A 42 -16.66 0.09 0.53
CA VAL A 42 -15.65 1.02 -0.03
C VAL A 42 -15.22 2.05 1.01
N GLU A 43 -16.18 2.75 1.64
CA GLU A 43 -15.92 3.75 2.69
C GLU A 43 -15.20 3.13 3.91
N ILE A 44 -15.62 1.93 4.33
CA ILE A 44 -15.00 1.18 5.43
C ILE A 44 -13.54 0.79 5.10
N ASN A 45 -13.26 0.43 3.85
CA ASN A 45 -11.90 0.15 3.40
C ASN A 45 -11.07 1.44 3.33
N ALA A 46 -11.59 2.53 2.74
CA ALA A 46 -10.89 3.82 2.64
C ALA A 46 -10.44 4.36 4.02
N VAL A 47 -11.28 4.27 5.06
CA VAL A 47 -10.87 4.62 6.44
C VAL A 47 -9.80 3.67 6.98
N THR A 48 -9.88 2.38 6.66
CA THR A 48 -8.84 1.40 7.05
C THR A 48 -7.51 1.74 6.39
N ASP A 49 -7.51 2.06 5.09
CA ASP A 49 -6.31 2.30 4.30
C ASP A 49 -5.68 3.68 4.60
N TYR A 50 -6.49 4.68 4.96
CA TYR A 50 -6.02 5.96 5.53
C TYR A 50 -5.12 5.75 6.76
N PHE A 51 -5.57 4.95 7.74
CA PHE A 51 -4.78 4.68 8.94
C PHE A 51 -3.53 3.82 8.65
N MET A 52 -3.62 2.86 7.73
CA MET A 52 -2.43 2.09 7.30
C MET A 52 -1.39 3.00 6.64
N ASN A 53 -1.81 3.89 5.73
CA ASN A 53 -0.91 4.76 4.97
C ASN A 53 -0.30 5.87 5.85
N ASN A 54 -1.06 6.46 6.77
CA ASN A 54 -0.51 7.42 7.73
C ASN A 54 0.44 6.75 8.73
N ALA A 55 0.17 5.50 9.14
CA ALA A 55 1.12 4.74 9.97
C ALA A 55 2.40 4.32 9.24
N THR A 56 2.43 4.36 7.90
CA THR A 56 3.67 4.17 7.12
C THR A 56 4.49 5.46 6.95
N LYS A 57 4.01 6.62 7.40
CA LYS A 57 4.86 7.80 7.56
C LYS A 57 5.66 7.64 8.85
N LEU A 58 6.98 7.80 8.76
CA LEU A 58 7.87 7.70 9.92
C LEU A 58 7.41 8.64 11.03
N THR A 59 7.12 8.07 12.20
CA THR A 59 7.06 8.79 13.47
C THR A 59 8.03 8.08 14.39
N VAL A 60 9.20 8.68 14.60
CA VAL A 60 10.21 8.15 15.53
C VAL A 60 9.68 8.36 16.95
N ILE A 61 9.08 7.32 17.52
CA ILE A 61 8.56 7.34 18.88
C ILE A 61 9.74 7.29 19.86
N THR A 62 10.25 8.46 20.23
CA THR A 62 10.96 8.62 21.51
C THR A 62 9.94 8.48 22.64
N GLU A 63 10.24 7.62 23.62
CA GLU A 63 9.32 7.43 24.74
C GLU A 63 9.29 8.66 25.66
N LYS A 64 8.05 8.97 26.12
CA LYS A 64 7.69 9.50 27.44
C LYS A 64 7.39 11.02 27.58
N ILE A 65 6.20 11.27 28.15
CA ILE A 65 5.68 12.48 28.84
C ILE A 65 4.96 13.55 27.99
N GLU A 66 3.63 13.46 28.05
CA GLU A 66 2.59 14.53 28.08
C GLU A 66 2.34 15.44 26.85
N ALA A 67 1.06 15.81 26.73
CA ALA A 67 0.41 16.35 25.54
C ALA A 67 0.60 17.86 25.31
N VAL A 68 0.39 18.31 24.06
CA VAL A 68 -0.47 19.47 23.74
C VAL A 68 -0.80 19.54 22.23
N THR A 69 -1.91 20.19 21.88
CA THR A 69 -2.41 20.46 20.50
C THR A 69 -1.79 21.73 19.90
N ILE A 70 -1.79 22.01 18.59
CA ILE A 70 -2.70 21.59 17.50
C ILE A 70 -1.86 21.14 16.26
N ASN A 71 -2.15 21.30 14.95
CA ASN A 71 -3.18 22.03 14.20
C ASN A 71 -3.51 21.35 12.85
N GLU A 72 -4.54 21.85 12.15
CA GLU A 72 -4.95 21.44 10.79
C GLU A 72 -4.42 22.45 9.75
N ALA A 73 -3.87 21.97 8.63
CA ALA A 73 -3.48 22.78 7.46
C ALA A 73 -3.57 21.93 6.19
N ALA A 74 -4.02 22.50 5.07
CA ALA A 74 -4.36 21.74 3.86
C ALA A 74 -4.01 22.49 2.56
N THR A 75 -3.60 21.71 1.55
CA THR A 75 -3.63 21.97 0.09
C THR A 75 -3.45 20.59 -0.56
N GLU A 76 -4.40 20.02 -1.31
CA GLU A 76 -4.96 20.38 -2.63
C GLU A 76 -4.37 19.51 -3.76
N GLN A 77 -4.92 19.59 -4.98
CA GLN A 77 -4.96 18.48 -5.95
C GLN A 77 -4.06 18.68 -7.18
N GLU A 78 -4.27 17.82 -8.20
CA GLU A 78 -3.84 17.91 -9.61
C GLU A 78 -2.47 17.26 -9.96
N THR A 79 -2.29 16.63 -11.14
CA THR A 79 -3.25 16.03 -12.11
C THR A 79 -2.61 14.82 -12.82
N LEU A 80 -3.40 14.09 -13.62
CA LEU A 80 -2.93 12.96 -14.46
C LEU A 80 -2.21 13.44 -15.73
N THR A 81 -1.16 12.72 -16.14
CA THR A 81 -0.73 12.66 -17.56
C THR A 81 -0.27 11.25 -17.93
N ASN A 82 -1.02 10.60 -18.83
CA ASN A 82 -0.50 9.47 -19.60
C ASN A 82 0.54 9.98 -20.61
N ASN A 83 1.54 9.16 -20.90
CA ASN A 83 2.04 9.00 -22.27
C ASN A 83 2.60 7.58 -22.45
N ASN A 84 2.25 6.94 -23.55
CA ASN A 84 2.66 5.58 -23.92
C ASN A 84 3.22 5.65 -25.34
N SER A 85 4.46 5.25 -25.56
CA SER A 85 5.07 5.12 -26.88
C SER A 85 6.23 4.12 -26.84
N ASP A 86 6.41 3.39 -27.92
CA ASP A 86 7.22 2.16 -27.96
C ASP A 86 8.74 2.38 -28.15
N GLU A 87 9.48 1.38 -27.66
CA GLU A 87 10.58 0.65 -28.33
C GLU A 87 11.32 1.32 -29.51
N ILE A 88 12.67 1.38 -29.43
CA ILE A 88 13.64 0.92 -30.45
C ILE A 88 15.08 1.14 -29.96
N GLU A 89 15.88 0.07 -29.93
CA GLU A 89 17.36 0.06 -29.87
C GLU A 89 17.92 0.02 -31.31
N PRO A 90 19.16 0.49 -31.63
CA PRO A 90 20.35 -0.25 -31.21
C PRO A 90 21.67 0.56 -31.00
N GLU A 91 22.74 -0.21 -30.78
CA GLU A 91 24.10 0.07 -30.27
C GLU A 91 25.06 1.03 -31.04
N THR A 92 26.28 1.14 -30.47
CA THR A 92 27.58 1.64 -31.00
C THR A 92 27.90 3.13 -30.75
N THR A 93 29.14 3.56 -30.43
CA THR A 93 30.47 2.87 -30.47
C THR A 93 31.46 3.40 -29.40
N THR A 94 32.25 2.49 -28.81
CA THR A 94 33.63 2.62 -28.23
C THR A 94 34.15 3.92 -27.54
N ASN A 95 34.54 3.75 -26.26
CA ASN A 95 35.65 4.41 -25.52
C ASN A 95 37.04 4.25 -26.24
N PRO A 96 38.18 4.91 -25.85
CA PRO A 96 38.56 5.36 -24.48
C PRO A 96 39.46 6.64 -24.33
N SER A 97 39.82 6.98 -23.07
CA SER A 97 41.16 7.45 -22.56
C SER A 97 41.03 8.51 -21.43
N THR A 98 41.48 8.25 -20.19
CA THR A 98 42.79 8.61 -19.57
C THR A 98 43.05 10.14 -19.60
N ILE A 99 42.88 10.93 -18.51
CA ILE A 99 43.60 11.02 -17.20
C ILE A 99 44.90 11.87 -17.28
N GLU A 100 45.15 12.69 -16.24
CA GLU A 100 46.31 13.59 -16.00
C GLU A 100 46.40 14.82 -16.96
N GLU A 101 46.92 16.01 -16.59
CA GLU A 101 47.45 16.56 -15.31
C GLU A 101 47.40 18.11 -15.33
N LEU A 102 47.26 18.78 -14.17
CA LEU A 102 47.78 20.14 -13.83
C LEU A 102 47.36 21.37 -14.71
N SER A 103 47.51 22.66 -14.33
CA SER A 103 47.81 23.34 -13.05
C SER A 103 47.43 24.84 -13.10
N GLU A 104 46.86 25.34 -11.99
CA GLU A 104 47.05 26.68 -11.41
C GLU A 104 46.58 28.00 -12.09
N PHE A 105 46.58 29.05 -11.26
CA PHE A 105 46.43 30.49 -11.53
C PHE A 105 45.18 31.01 -12.26
N TYR A 106 44.20 31.45 -11.46
CA TYR A 106 43.92 32.90 -11.38
C TYR A 106 43.64 33.32 -9.93
N THR A 107 44.01 34.56 -9.58
CA THR A 107 44.11 35.04 -8.20
C THR A 107 43.34 36.33 -7.94
N HIS A 108 42.81 36.45 -6.71
CA HIS A 108 42.40 37.71 -6.04
C HIS A 108 41.12 38.40 -6.54
N PRO A 109 40.50 39.30 -5.76
CA PRO A 109 40.94 39.83 -4.45
C PRO A 109 40.02 39.51 -3.26
N ALA A 110 40.59 39.62 -2.06
CA ALA A 110 39.81 39.76 -0.83
C ALA A 110 39.30 41.20 -0.71
N LEU A 111 38.06 41.38 -0.25
CA LEU A 111 37.56 42.65 0.28
C LEU A 111 37.34 42.48 1.79
N PHE A 112 38.07 43.25 2.59
CA PHE A 112 38.01 43.21 4.05
C PHE A 112 37.59 44.59 4.54
N THR A 113 36.43 44.71 5.21
CA THR A 113 35.96 45.83 6.08
C THR A 113 34.43 45.68 6.30
N PRO A 114 33.87 46.25 7.38
CA PRO A 114 34.18 45.97 8.77
C PRO A 114 32.92 45.42 9.50
N LYS A 115 32.98 45.25 10.83
CA LYS A 115 31.78 44.87 11.63
C LYS A 115 30.63 45.88 11.46
N THR A 116 29.44 45.34 11.21
CA THR A 116 28.16 45.90 11.68
C THR A 116 27.36 44.78 12.35
N GLU A 117 26.44 45.15 13.24
CA GLU A 117 25.84 44.28 14.25
C GLU A 117 24.31 44.31 14.12
N ASN A 118 23.65 43.15 14.20
CA ASN A 118 22.25 42.86 13.79
C ASN A 118 22.04 42.96 12.25
N GLU A 119 21.22 42.15 11.58
CA GLU A 119 20.12 41.26 12.01
C GLU A 119 20.24 39.82 11.43
N GLU A 120 19.45 38.88 11.95
CA GLU A 120 19.47 37.45 11.57
C GLU A 120 18.50 37.13 10.41
N ILE A 121 18.98 36.45 9.36
CA ILE A 121 18.13 35.79 8.33
C ILE A 121 18.76 34.41 7.99
N PRO A 122 18.01 33.29 8.06
CA PRO A 122 18.61 31.95 8.03
C PRO A 122 18.85 31.40 6.63
N GLN A 123 20.13 31.19 6.26
CA GLN A 123 20.52 30.43 5.05
C GLN A 123 21.29 29.12 5.36
N SER A 124 21.44 28.75 6.64
CA SER A 124 22.20 27.56 7.05
C SER A 124 21.51 26.22 6.79
N SER A 125 20.17 26.20 6.72
CA SER A 125 19.39 24.95 6.76
C SER A 125 19.52 24.12 5.47
N GLU A 126 19.36 24.74 4.29
CA GLU A 126 19.28 24.01 3.01
C GLU A 126 20.62 23.35 2.63
N LEU A 127 21.73 24.04 2.91
CA LEU A 127 23.08 23.52 2.67
C LEU A 127 23.37 22.32 3.59
N ALA A 128 22.99 22.39 4.87
CA ALA A 128 23.13 21.30 5.82
C ALA A 128 22.31 20.06 5.42
N THR A 129 21.05 20.23 4.97
CA THR A 129 20.27 19.11 4.42
C THR A 129 20.87 18.52 3.15
N THR A 130 21.48 19.35 2.28
CA THR A 130 22.14 18.88 1.07
C THR A 130 23.35 17.98 1.41
N THR A 131 24.22 18.43 2.30
CA THR A 131 25.37 17.62 2.76
C THR A 131 24.93 16.33 3.49
N LYS A 132 23.83 16.36 4.25
CA LYS A 132 23.27 15.13 4.84
C LYS A 132 22.77 14.13 3.80
N ASN A 133 22.06 14.60 2.76
CA ASN A 133 21.62 13.75 1.65
C ASN A 133 22.80 13.07 0.94
N GLU A 134 23.90 13.81 0.73
CA GLU A 134 25.14 13.26 0.16
C GLU A 134 25.79 12.21 1.08
N LEU A 135 25.87 12.45 2.39
CA LEU A 135 26.45 11.50 3.35
C LEU A 135 25.62 10.22 3.48
N VAL A 136 24.28 10.33 3.50
CA VAL A 136 23.35 9.19 3.48
C VAL A 136 23.50 8.39 2.19
N SER A 137 23.53 9.06 1.03
CA SER A 137 23.71 8.42 -0.28
C SER A 137 25.04 7.66 -0.36
N SER A 138 26.14 8.30 0.02
CA SER A 138 27.47 7.69 0.03
C SER A 138 27.55 6.50 0.99
N THR A 139 26.98 6.62 2.20
CA THR A 139 26.99 5.53 3.19
C THR A 139 26.14 4.35 2.72
N ALA A 140 24.97 4.59 2.13
CA ALA A 140 24.14 3.54 1.55
C ALA A 140 24.85 2.82 0.39
N GLN A 141 25.50 3.56 -0.51
CA GLN A 141 26.29 3.00 -1.61
C GLN A 141 27.46 2.14 -1.09
N ASN A 142 28.16 2.60 -0.03
CA ASN A 142 29.22 1.84 0.63
C ASN A 142 28.71 0.56 1.33
N MET A 143 27.44 0.54 1.75
CA MET A 143 26.75 -0.65 2.27
C MET A 143 26.19 -1.57 1.16
N GLY A 144 26.31 -1.18 -0.12
CA GLY A 144 25.71 -1.91 -1.24
C GLY A 144 24.18 -1.74 -1.36
N ILE A 145 23.61 -0.74 -0.68
CA ILE A 145 22.17 -0.48 -0.61
C ILE A 145 21.82 0.62 -1.61
N ALA A 146 21.05 0.28 -2.64
CA ALA A 146 20.45 1.28 -3.53
C ALA A 146 19.20 1.88 -2.86
N LEU A 147 19.25 3.18 -2.59
CA LEU A 147 18.13 4.01 -2.14
C LEU A 147 17.71 4.94 -3.29
N ASP A 148 16.42 5.29 -3.36
CA ASP A 148 15.99 6.38 -4.24
C ASP A 148 16.15 7.76 -3.57
N THR A 149 16.00 8.83 -4.35
CA THR A 149 16.22 10.22 -3.88
C THR A 149 15.22 10.66 -2.80
N SER A 150 14.03 10.07 -2.74
CA SER A 150 13.07 10.33 -1.67
C SER A 150 13.40 9.55 -0.40
N GLU A 151 13.90 8.32 -0.53
CA GLU A 151 14.37 7.51 0.62
C GLU A 151 15.60 8.13 1.28
N ILE A 152 16.55 8.64 0.48
CA ILE A 152 17.71 9.40 0.98
C ILE A 152 17.24 10.62 1.78
N SER A 153 16.31 11.41 1.23
CA SER A 153 15.76 12.60 1.89
C SER A 153 15.03 12.28 3.20
N LEU A 154 14.20 11.22 3.21
CA LEU A 154 13.46 10.79 4.40
C LEU A 154 14.40 10.28 5.51
N ILE A 155 15.48 9.59 5.15
CA ILE A 155 16.49 9.15 6.11
C ILE A 155 17.26 10.36 6.67
N ALA A 156 17.72 11.28 5.80
CA ALA A 156 18.44 12.50 6.19
C ALA A 156 17.62 13.45 7.09
N GLU A 157 16.30 13.53 6.89
CA GLU A 157 15.38 14.30 7.73
C GLU A 157 15.22 13.70 9.15
N ASN A 158 15.38 12.38 9.29
CA ASN A 158 15.23 11.66 10.56
C ASN A 158 16.57 11.40 11.30
N ILE A 159 17.70 11.87 10.77
CA ILE A 159 19.01 11.82 11.43
C ILE A 159 19.20 13.08 12.29
N ASN A 160 19.56 12.86 13.56
CA ASN A 160 19.65 13.91 14.56
C ASN A 160 21.06 14.50 14.68
N ASP A 161 21.19 15.80 14.38
CA ASP A 161 22.45 16.57 14.27
C ASP A 161 23.25 16.79 15.57
N SER A 162 22.92 16.08 16.65
CA SER A 162 23.54 16.27 17.98
C SER A 162 24.70 15.30 18.26
N THR A 163 25.52 14.98 17.26
CA THR A 163 26.73 14.18 17.47
C THR A 163 27.98 15.07 17.48
N ASP A 164 28.96 14.74 18.32
CA ASP A 164 30.17 15.55 18.47
C ASP A 164 31.23 15.26 17.39
N THR A 165 31.04 14.23 16.55
CA THR A 165 32.04 13.78 15.57
C THR A 165 31.44 13.11 14.32
N LEU A 166 32.08 13.33 13.16
CA LEU A 166 31.67 12.77 11.87
C LEU A 166 31.56 11.23 11.85
N GLU A 167 32.38 10.49 12.62
CA GLU A 167 32.24 9.03 12.70
C GLU A 167 30.95 8.61 13.42
N GLN A 168 30.52 9.40 14.42
CA GLN A 168 29.26 9.19 15.13
C GLN A 168 28.04 9.58 14.26
N ASP A 169 28.15 10.61 13.41
CA ASP A 169 27.15 10.89 12.36
C ASP A 169 27.05 9.72 11.37
N ILE A 170 28.20 9.21 10.91
CA ILE A 170 28.28 8.08 9.97
C ILE A 170 27.69 6.80 10.58
N ASP A 171 27.94 6.50 11.86
CA ASP A 171 27.30 5.38 12.56
C ASP A 171 25.79 5.59 12.78
N ALA A 172 25.34 6.81 13.08
CA ALA A 172 23.92 7.15 13.14
C ALA A 172 23.23 6.97 11.77
N ILE A 173 23.91 7.34 10.68
CA ILE A 173 23.45 7.13 9.29
C ILE A 173 23.37 5.63 8.97
N LYS A 174 24.40 4.83 9.28
CA LYS A 174 24.36 3.36 9.12
C LYS A 174 23.15 2.77 9.86
N ALA A 175 22.92 3.20 11.11
CA ALA A 175 21.79 2.74 11.92
C ALA A 175 20.42 3.14 11.32
N ALA A 176 20.28 4.39 10.85
CA ALA A 176 19.07 4.88 10.20
C ALA A 176 18.77 4.14 8.89
N ILE A 177 19.78 3.89 8.05
CA ILE A 177 19.66 3.10 6.81
C ILE A 177 19.23 1.66 7.13
N MET A 178 19.83 1.00 8.13
CA MET A 178 19.43 -0.35 8.53
C MET A 178 17.99 -0.39 9.04
N ALA A 179 17.61 0.51 9.93
CA ALA A 179 16.24 0.59 10.46
C ALA A 179 15.20 0.87 9.34
N PHE A 180 15.54 1.72 8.37
CA PHE A 180 14.71 1.99 7.21
C PHE A 180 14.54 0.74 6.33
N VAL A 181 15.62 0.00 6.05
CA VAL A 181 15.58 -1.25 5.26
C VAL A 181 14.80 -2.34 5.98
N GLU A 182 14.96 -2.50 7.30
CA GLU A 182 14.15 -3.42 8.11
C GLU A 182 12.66 -3.05 8.08
N HIS A 183 12.33 -1.76 8.20
CA HIS A 183 10.95 -1.28 8.06
C HIS A 183 10.38 -1.55 6.65
N LYS A 184 11.13 -1.24 5.58
CA LYS A 184 10.77 -1.50 4.18
C LYS A 184 10.52 -3.01 3.95
N ALA A 185 11.35 -3.88 4.53
CA ALA A 185 11.16 -5.33 4.50
C ALA A 185 9.91 -5.78 5.28
N MET A 186 9.67 -5.23 6.48
CA MET A 186 8.47 -5.51 7.28
C MET A 186 7.18 -5.10 6.56
N ILE A 187 7.14 -3.92 5.95
CA ILE A 187 6.02 -3.46 5.13
C ILE A 187 5.80 -4.35 3.90
N SER A 188 6.89 -4.80 3.24
CA SER A 188 6.80 -5.76 2.14
C SER A 188 6.18 -7.10 2.59
N GLN A 189 6.67 -7.67 3.71
CA GLN A 189 6.14 -8.90 4.29
C GLN A 189 4.66 -8.77 4.71
N GLN A 190 4.25 -7.61 5.23
CA GLN A 190 2.84 -7.32 5.50
C GLN A 190 2.00 -7.28 4.21
N LYS A 191 2.47 -6.60 3.15
CA LYS A 191 1.78 -6.56 1.84
C LYS A 191 1.61 -7.97 1.25
N ILE A 192 2.66 -8.79 1.29
CA ILE A 192 2.63 -10.21 0.88
C ILE A 192 1.60 -10.99 1.69
N ASN A 193 1.59 -10.86 3.02
CA ASN A 193 0.63 -11.57 3.88
C ASN A 193 -0.83 -11.14 3.65
N ASN A 194 -1.08 -9.86 3.34
CA ASN A 194 -2.41 -9.38 2.94
C ASN A 194 -2.85 -10.02 1.61
N LEU A 195 -1.99 -9.99 0.58
CA LEU A 195 -2.29 -10.56 -0.74
C LEU A 195 -2.54 -12.08 -0.67
N ILE A 196 -1.74 -12.83 0.10
CA ILE A 196 -1.97 -14.26 0.36
C ILE A 196 -3.32 -14.51 1.04
N THR A 197 -3.77 -13.59 1.91
CA THR A 197 -5.07 -13.70 2.58
C THR A 197 -6.21 -13.43 1.60
N GLU A 198 -6.10 -12.39 0.78
CA GLU A 198 -7.09 -12.03 -0.25
C GLU A 198 -7.23 -13.13 -1.31
N VAL A 199 -6.13 -13.66 -1.84
CA VAL A 199 -6.14 -14.79 -2.78
C VAL A 199 -6.81 -16.03 -2.16
N ARG A 200 -6.57 -16.31 -0.87
CA ARG A 200 -7.26 -17.40 -0.15
C ARG A 200 -8.75 -17.13 0.04
N GLU A 201 -9.15 -15.89 0.30
CA GLU A 201 -10.56 -15.50 0.43
C GLU A 201 -11.30 -15.70 -0.90
N VAL A 202 -10.75 -15.20 -2.01
CA VAL A 202 -11.30 -15.37 -3.37
C VAL A 202 -11.35 -16.84 -3.81
N VAL A 203 -10.30 -17.62 -3.53
CA VAL A 203 -10.28 -19.06 -3.85
C VAL A 203 -11.33 -19.82 -3.05
N ASN A 204 -11.52 -19.51 -1.76
CA ASN A 204 -12.54 -20.14 -0.94
C ASN A 204 -13.97 -19.74 -1.37
N GLU A 205 -14.19 -18.47 -1.71
CA GLU A 205 -15.47 -17.97 -2.25
C GLU A 205 -15.81 -18.68 -3.56
N LYS A 206 -14.88 -18.68 -4.53
CA LYS A 206 -15.09 -19.33 -5.85
C LYS A 206 -15.21 -20.85 -5.76
N ASN A 207 -14.51 -21.50 -4.84
CA ASN A 207 -14.68 -22.94 -4.59
C ASN A 207 -16.06 -23.24 -3.97
N THR A 208 -16.57 -22.36 -3.10
CA THR A 208 -17.91 -22.49 -2.51
C THR A 208 -19.01 -22.28 -3.56
N GLU A 209 -18.89 -21.22 -4.36
CA GLU A 209 -19.79 -20.90 -5.48
C GLU A 209 -19.83 -22.04 -6.51
N ASN A 210 -18.68 -22.54 -6.94
CA ASN A 210 -18.60 -23.66 -7.89
C ASN A 210 -19.19 -24.96 -7.28
N SER A 211 -18.91 -25.25 -6.01
CA SER A 211 -19.51 -26.41 -5.31
C SER A 211 -21.03 -26.30 -5.22
N GLN A 212 -21.56 -25.08 -5.03
CA GLN A 212 -23.00 -24.83 -5.02
C GLN A 212 -23.60 -24.98 -6.43
N LEU A 213 -23.00 -24.39 -7.46
CA LEU A 213 -23.44 -24.51 -8.86
C LEU A 213 -23.45 -25.97 -9.34
N LEU A 214 -22.42 -26.76 -8.99
CA LEU A 214 -22.40 -28.20 -9.25
C LEU A 214 -23.52 -28.93 -8.50
N THR A 215 -23.74 -28.59 -7.24
CA THR A 215 -24.80 -29.20 -6.41
C THR A 215 -26.21 -28.89 -6.97
N ASP A 216 -26.47 -27.66 -7.39
CA ASP A 216 -27.76 -27.23 -7.90
C ASP A 216 -28.00 -27.70 -9.35
N GLY A 217 -26.94 -27.77 -10.17
CA GLY A 217 -26.97 -28.43 -11.48
C GLY A 217 -27.30 -29.92 -11.39
N LEU A 218 -26.68 -30.66 -10.46
CA LEU A 218 -26.98 -32.08 -10.20
C LEU A 218 -28.42 -32.28 -9.70
N LYS A 219 -28.96 -31.37 -8.86
CA LYS A 219 -30.38 -31.38 -8.47
C LYS A 219 -31.29 -31.20 -9.69
N SER A 220 -30.99 -30.24 -10.58
CA SER A 220 -31.78 -30.05 -11.81
C SER A 220 -31.79 -31.31 -12.66
N ILE A 221 -30.62 -31.83 -13.01
CA ILE A 221 -30.48 -33.05 -13.84
C ILE A 221 -31.26 -34.23 -13.23
N ASN A 222 -31.22 -34.42 -11.91
CA ASN A 222 -32.02 -35.44 -11.24
C ASN A 222 -33.54 -35.18 -11.36
N ASN A 223 -34.00 -33.94 -11.20
CA ASN A 223 -35.42 -33.58 -11.38
C ASN A 223 -35.87 -33.80 -12.84
N ASP A 224 -35.04 -33.40 -13.80
CA ASP A 224 -35.28 -33.54 -15.25
C ASP A 224 -35.36 -35.02 -15.64
N ILE A 225 -34.47 -35.87 -15.10
CA ILE A 225 -34.51 -37.33 -15.26
C ILE A 225 -35.78 -37.94 -14.66
N GLN A 226 -36.24 -37.46 -13.49
CA GLN A 226 -37.46 -37.97 -12.86
C GLN A 226 -38.72 -37.58 -13.65
N GLU A 227 -38.80 -36.34 -14.14
CA GLU A 227 -39.92 -35.89 -14.98
C GLU A 227 -39.91 -36.57 -16.35
N ALA A 228 -38.75 -36.73 -16.99
CA ALA A 228 -38.61 -37.51 -18.23
C ALA A 228 -39.07 -38.97 -18.04
N ASN A 229 -38.71 -39.61 -16.92
CA ASN A 229 -39.19 -40.95 -16.57
C ASN A 229 -40.72 -41.01 -16.39
N LYS A 230 -41.31 -39.98 -15.78
CA LYS A 230 -42.76 -39.85 -15.58
C LYS A 230 -43.49 -39.64 -16.91
N GLN A 231 -42.95 -38.80 -17.79
CA GLN A 231 -43.48 -38.57 -19.14
C GLN A 231 -43.35 -39.83 -20.02
N PHE A 232 -42.22 -40.52 -19.98
CA PHE A 232 -42.03 -41.81 -20.66
C PHE A 232 -43.07 -42.84 -20.21
N LYS A 233 -43.24 -43.04 -18.89
CA LYS A 233 -44.26 -43.94 -18.33
C LYS A 233 -45.69 -43.53 -18.72
N SER A 234 -45.99 -42.23 -18.78
CA SER A 234 -47.26 -41.70 -19.32
C SER A 234 -47.44 -42.09 -20.79
N ASN A 235 -46.44 -41.86 -21.63
CA ASN A 235 -46.55 -42.03 -23.08
C ASN A 235 -46.60 -43.51 -23.47
N VAL A 236 -45.86 -44.38 -22.77
CA VAL A 236 -45.99 -45.85 -22.89
C VAL A 236 -47.41 -46.31 -22.51
N LYS A 237 -47.99 -45.79 -21.41
CA LYS A 237 -49.39 -46.10 -21.03
C LYS A 237 -50.39 -45.63 -22.07
N LYS A 238 -50.23 -44.42 -22.64
CA LYS A 238 -51.08 -43.89 -23.72
C LYS A 238 -51.00 -44.75 -24.97
N ALA A 239 -49.80 -45.17 -25.37
CA ALA A 239 -49.60 -46.06 -26.52
C ALA A 239 -50.27 -47.43 -26.28
N LEU A 240 -50.05 -48.06 -25.13
CA LEU A 240 -50.69 -49.33 -24.78
C LEU A 240 -52.22 -49.23 -24.77
N ALA A 241 -52.79 -48.13 -24.25
CA ALA A 241 -54.23 -47.89 -24.26
C ALA A 241 -54.82 -47.65 -25.68
N ALA A 242 -54.01 -47.23 -26.65
CA ALA A 242 -54.43 -47.16 -28.06
C ALA A 242 -54.45 -48.54 -28.74
N PHE A 243 -53.74 -49.53 -28.20
CA PHE A 243 -53.71 -50.91 -28.70
C PHE A 243 -54.60 -51.89 -27.90
N THR A 244 -55.18 -51.48 -26.77
CA THR A 244 -56.18 -52.30 -26.07
C THR A 244 -57.48 -52.36 -26.87
N ILE A 245 -57.71 -53.49 -27.53
CA ILE A 245 -58.97 -53.84 -28.20
C ILE A 245 -60.10 -53.74 -27.16
N PRO A 246 -61.25 -53.10 -27.48
CA PRO A 246 -62.41 -53.10 -26.59
C PRO A 246 -62.84 -54.54 -26.28
N THR A 247 -62.87 -54.91 -25.01
CA THR A 247 -63.42 -56.20 -24.58
C THR A 247 -64.89 -56.24 -24.99
N SER A 248 -65.22 -57.03 -26.01
CA SER A 248 -66.62 -57.22 -26.40
C SER A 248 -67.40 -57.75 -25.21
N LYS A 249 -68.51 -57.09 -24.89
CA LYS A 249 -69.42 -57.59 -23.87
C LYS A 249 -70.00 -58.90 -24.38
N ALA A 250 -69.66 -60.01 -23.72
CA ALA A 250 -70.45 -61.23 -23.87
C ALA A 250 -71.90 -60.92 -23.49
N GLY A 251 -72.85 -61.51 -24.24
CA GLY A 251 -74.28 -61.18 -24.18
C GLY A 251 -74.94 -61.47 -22.84
#